data_AF-A0A3C0ZRL8-F1
#
_entry.id   AF-A0A3C0ZRL8-F1
#
_cell.length_a   1.000
_cell.length_b   1.000
_cell.length_c   1.000
_cell.angle_alpha   90.00
_cell.angle_beta   90.00
_cell.angle_gamma   90.00
#
_symmetry.space_group_name_H-M   'P 1'
#
loop_
_entity.id
_entity.type
_entity.pdbx_description
1 polymer ?
#
loop_
_entity_poly.entity_id
_entity_poly.type
_entity_poly.pdbx_seq_one_letter_code
_entity_poly.pdbx_strand_id
1 'polypeptide(L)'
;EETMRTGETPGGTVRILPVLAAGFLYAVSDEIHQIFVPGRSGEPRDVLIDTSGVLIGICLVRFHFSLRERRKRKHPRTLPEV
;
A
#
# COMPACT_ATOMS: atom_id res chain seq x y z
N GLU A 1 3.04 16.85 26.89
CA GLU A 1 2.64 15.43 26.81
C GLU A 1 1.74 15.31 25.59
N GLU A 2 1.95 14.51 24.56
CA GLU A 2 2.79 13.34 24.34
C GLU A 2 3.14 13.31 22.83
N THR A 3 4.38 12.95 22.55
CA THR A 3 5.09 13.07 21.28
C THR A 3 4.58 12.14 20.19
N MET A 4 3.74 12.64 19.27
CA MET A 4 3.54 11.98 17.97
C MET A 4 4.71 12.35 17.03
N ARG A 5 5.89 11.79 17.32
CA ARG A 5 6.99 11.77 16.37
C ARG A 5 6.63 10.79 15.27
N THR A 6 5.90 11.26 14.26
CA THR A 6 5.81 10.58 12.96
C THR A 6 7.23 10.55 12.41
N GLY A 7 7.99 9.50 12.76
CA GLY A 7 9.40 9.41 12.44
C GLY A 7 9.59 9.65 10.95
N GLU A 8 10.45 10.59 10.61
CA GLU A 8 10.90 10.81 9.25
C GLU A 8 11.45 9.47 8.74
N THR A 9 10.92 8.93 7.64
CA THR A 9 11.52 7.77 6.98
C THR A 9 12.38 8.28 5.83
N PRO A 10 13.69 8.46 6.03
CA PRO A 10 14.57 8.79 4.93
C PRO A 10 14.73 7.54 4.06
N GLY A 11 14.41 7.67 2.77
CA GLY A 11 14.69 6.65 1.75
C GLY A 11 13.54 5.68 1.45
N GLY A 12 12.71 6.03 0.45
CA GLY A 12 11.99 5.11 -0.45
C GLY A 12 11.09 4.01 0.12
N THR A 13 10.93 3.91 1.44
CA THR A 13 10.25 2.79 2.09
C THR A 13 8.80 3.19 2.35
N VAL A 14 7.88 2.64 1.56
CA VAL A 14 6.44 2.78 1.78
C VAL A 14 6.09 2.21 3.16
N ARG A 15 5.56 3.06 4.05
CA ARG A 15 5.06 2.65 5.38
C ARG A 15 3.74 1.91 5.21
N ILE A 16 3.73 0.62 5.53
CA ILE A 16 2.59 -0.28 5.28
C ILE A 16 1.43 0.01 6.25
N LEU A 17 1.72 0.28 7.52
CA LEU A 17 0.71 0.48 8.56
C LEU A 17 -0.31 1.60 8.25
N PRO A 18 0.10 2.84 7.92
CA PRO A 18 -0.87 3.90 7.60
C PRO A 18 -1.65 3.61 6.32
N VAL A 19 -1.06 2.89 5.35
CA VAL A 19 -1.76 2.51 4.10
C VAL A 19 -2.85 1.47 4.41
N LEU A 20 -2.54 0.46 5.22
CA LEU A 20 -3.53 -0.54 5.64
C LEU A 20 -4.64 0.08 6.50
N ALA A 21 -4.28 0.95 7.45
CA ALA A 21 -5.25 1.64 8.28
C ALA A 21 -6.19 2.52 7.43
N ALA A 22 -5.65 3.31 6.50
CA ALA A 22 -6.45 4.13 5.60
C ALA A 22 -7.36 3.29 4.70
N GLY A 23 -6.84 2.20 4.11
CA GLY A 23 -7.62 1.29 3.26
C GLY A 23 -8.75 0.60 4.01
N PHE A 24 -8.48 0.09 5.21
CA PHE A 24 -9.50 -0.54 6.06
C PHE A 24 -10.59 0.45 6.47
N LEU A 25 -10.22 1.65 6.93
CA LEU A 25 -11.19 2.69 7.31
C LEU A 25 -12.06 3.13 6.13
N TYR A 26 -11.46 3.21 4.93
CA TYR A 26 -12.19 3.52 3.71
C TYR A 26 -13.21 2.43 3.37
N ALA A 27 -12.80 1.15 3.41
CA ALA A 27 -13.70 0.03 3.16
C ALA A 27 -14.86 -0.03 4.17
N VAL A 28 -14.59 0.18 5.46
CA VAL A 28 -15.64 0.30 6.48
C VAL A 28 -16.59 1.47 6.17
N SER A 29 -16.04 2.61 5.74
CA SER A 29 -16.84 3.77 5.38
C SER A 29 -17.73 3.49 4.17
N ASP A 30 -17.25 2.74 3.18
CA ASP A 30 -18.03 2.38 1.98
C ASP A 30 -19.20 1.47 2.34
N GLU A 31 -18.98 0.43 3.15
CA GLU A 31 -20.06 -0.45 3.62
C GLU A 31 -21.12 0.30 4.44
N ILE A 32 -20.69 1.26 5.27
CA ILE A 32 -21.64 2.14 5.98
C ILE A 32 -22.43 3.00 4.99
N HIS A 33 -21.81 3.54 3.95
CA HIS A 33 -22.52 4.29 2.91
C HIS A 33 -23.49 3.40 2.12
N GLN A 34 -23.14 2.15 1.85
CA GLN A 34 -23.98 1.21 1.12
C GLN A 34 -25.29 0.90 1.85
N ILE A 35 -25.32 0.94 3.19
CA ILE A 35 -26.55 0.77 3.98
C ILE A 35 -27.60 1.84 3.64
N PHE A 36 -27.18 3.04 3.23
CA PHE A 36 -28.08 4.12 2.84
C PHE A 36 -28.52 4.05 1.37
N VAL A 37 -27.94 3.16 0.57
CA VAL A 37 -28.29 2.95 -0.83
C VAL A 37 -29.30 1.80 -0.94
N PRO A 38 -30.56 2.06 -1.35
CA PRO A 38 -31.56 1.01 -1.43
C PRO A 38 -31.14 -0.08 -2.44
N GLY A 39 -31.30 -1.34 -2.04
CA GLY A 39 -30.92 -2.49 -2.86
C GLY A 39 -29.46 -2.95 -2.71
N ARG A 40 -28.70 -2.35 -1.79
CA ARG A 40 -27.39 -2.84 -1.34
C ARG A 40 -27.43 -3.16 0.16
N SER A 41 -26.66 -4.15 0.57
CA SER A 41 -26.48 -4.53 1.96
C SER A 41 -25.01 -4.36 2.29
N GLY A 42 -24.70 -3.60 3.34
CA GLY A 42 -23.33 -3.53 3.85
C GLY A 42 -22.94 -4.89 4.44
N GLU A 43 -21.97 -5.57 3.84
CA GLU A 43 -21.48 -6.86 4.31
C GLU A 43 -20.07 -6.73 4.90
N PRO A 44 -19.80 -7.26 6.11
CA PRO A 44 -18.44 -7.26 6.67
C PRO A 44 -17.45 -8.07 5.81
N ARG A 45 -17.95 -8.94 4.93
CA ARG A 45 -17.15 -9.66 3.95
C ARG A 45 -16.51 -8.73 2.92
N ASP A 46 -17.20 -7.68 2.50
CA ASP A 46 -16.71 -6.77 1.46
C ASP A 46 -15.57 -5.91 2.00
N VAL A 47 -15.63 -5.51 3.29
CA VAL A 47 -14.49 -4.89 4.00
C VAL A 47 -13.24 -5.77 3.96
N LEU A 48 -13.40 -7.09 4.13
CA LEU A 48 -12.28 -8.04 4.08
C LEU A 48 -11.71 -8.15 2.65
N ILE A 49 -12.57 -8.16 1.64
CA ILE A 49 -12.16 -8.19 0.23
C ILE A 49 -11.37 -6.94 -0.11
N ASP A 50 -11.87 -5.75 0.23
CA ASP A 50 -11.18 -4.49 -0.04
C ASP A 50 -9.84 -4.39 0.69
N THR A 51 -9.81 -4.76 1.96
CA THR A 51 -8.58 -4.78 2.76
C THR A 51 -7.56 -5.77 2.19
N SER A 52 -8.01 -6.92 1.66
CA SER A 52 -7.16 -7.87 0.97
C SER A 52 -6.59 -7.31 -0.35
N GLY A 53 -7.37 -6.52 -1.07
CA GLY A 53 -6.94 -5.80 -2.27
C GLY A 53 -5.80 -4.82 -1.97
N VAL A 54 -5.88 -4.09 -0.87
CA VAL A 54 -4.81 -3.18 -0.41
C VAL A 54 -3.53 -3.96 -0.11
N LEU A 55 -3.62 -5.10 0.58
CA LEU A 55 -2.47 -5.97 0.86
C LEU A 55 -1.81 -6.48 -0.43
N ILE A 56 -2.62 -6.94 -1.38
CA ILE A 56 -2.13 -7.42 -2.69
C ILE A 56 -1.45 -6.28 -3.46
N GLY A 57 -2.04 -5.08 -3.48
CA GLY A 57 -1.46 -3.90 -4.12
C GLY A 57 -0.08 -3.54 -3.57
N ILE A 58 0.09 -3.58 -2.24
CA ILE A 58 1.38 -3.36 -1.58
C ILE A 58 2.41 -4.41 -2.04
N CYS A 59 2.02 -5.69 -2.06
CA CYS A 59 2.89 -6.78 -2.52
C CYS A 59 3.34 -6.58 -3.98
N LEU A 60 2.41 -6.23 -4.88
CA LEU A 60 2.69 -6.01 -6.29
C LEU A 60 3.64 -4.83 -6.51
N VAL A 61 3.42 -3.70 -5.83
CA VAL A 61 4.30 -2.53 -5.92
C VAL A 61 5.71 -2.89 -5.46
N ARG A 62 5.86 -3.55 -4.30
CA ARG A 62 7.18 -3.97 -3.80
C ARG A 62 7.86 -4.95 -4.75
N PHE A 63 7.12 -5.90 -5.30
CA PHE A 63 7.63 -6.86 -6.28
C PHE A 63 8.12 -6.15 -7.54
N HIS A 64 7.33 -5.24 -8.09
CA HIS A 64 7.67 -4.47 -9.29
C HIS A 64 8.94 -3.62 -9.09
N PHE A 65 9.06 -2.92 -7.96
CA PHE A 65 10.28 -2.18 -7.62
C PHE A 65 11.50 -3.10 -7.45
N SER A 66 11.33 -4.26 -6.80
CA SER A 66 12.41 -5.24 -6.64
C SER A 66 12.92 -5.75 -8.00
N LEU A 67 12.01 -6.06 -8.93
CA LEU A 67 12.37 -6.49 -10.28
C LEU A 67 13.10 -5.39 -11.06
N ARG A 68 12.66 -4.14 -10.93
CA ARG A 68 13.26 -2.99 -11.63
C ARG A 68 14.68 -2.71 -11.14
N GLU A 69 14.93 -2.81 -9.83
CA GLU A 69 16.27 -2.64 -9.26
C GLU A 69 17.23 -3.78 -9.62
N ARG A 70 16.73 -5.02 -9.76
CA ARG A 70 17.53 -6.14 -10.30
C ARG A 70 18.00 -5.89 -11.72
N ARG A 71 17.24 -5.15 -12.54
CA ARG A 71 17.59 -4.82 -13.93
C ARG A 71 18.69 -3.76 -14.02
N LYS A 72 18.70 -2.78 -13.11
CA LYS A 72 19.74 -1.72 -13.06
C LYS A 72 21.11 -2.27 -12.62
N ARG A 73 21.15 -3.28 -11.75
CA ARG A 73 22.43 -3.88 -11.28
C ARG A 73 23.15 -4.71 -12.35
N LYS A 74 22.49 -5.12 -13.43
CA LYS A 74 23.10 -5.93 -14.51
C LYS A 74 23.88 -5.11 -15.54
N HIS A 75 23.82 -3.77 -15.49
CA HIS A 75 24.61 -2.91 -16.38
C HIS A 75 25.46 -1.93 -15.56
N PRO A 76 26.47 -2.43 -14.80
CA PRO A 76 27.53 -1.56 -14.32
C PRO A 76 28.20 -0.94 -15.55
N ARG A 77 28.13 0.38 -15.70
CA ARG A 77 28.94 1.09 -16.70
C ARG A 77 30.40 0.96 -16.27
N THR A 78 31.08 -0.08 -16.74
CA THR A 78 32.55 -0.05 -16.82
C THR A 78 32.89 0.98 -17.89
N LEU A 79 33.28 2.17 -17.46
CA LEU A 79 33.95 3.12 -18.36
C LEU A 79 35.31 2.49 -18.73
N PRO A 80 35.73 2.54 -20.01
CA PRO A 80 37.08 2.11 -20.37
C PRO A 80 38.08 3.00 -19.63
N GLU A 81 39.02 2.33 -18.95
CA GLU A 81 40.18 2.93 -18.32
C GLU A 81 41.10 3.47 -19.43
N VAL A 82 41.22 4.80 -19.53
CA VAL A 82 42.22 5.50 -20.36
C VAL A 82 42.69 6.74 -19.62
#